data_AF-A0A0S4J1X9-F1
#
_entry.id   AF-A0A0S4J1X9-F1
#
_cell.length_a   1.000
_cell.length_b   1.000
_cell.length_c   1.000
_cell.angle_alpha   90.00
_cell.angle_beta   90.00
_cell.angle_gamma   90.00
#
_symmetry.space_group_name_H-M   'P 1'
#
loop_
_entity.id
_entity.type
_entity.pdbx_description
1 polymer ?
#
loop_
_entity_poly.entity_id
_entity_poly.type
_entity_poly.pdbx_seq_one_letter_code
_entity_poly.pdbx_strand_id
1 'polypeptide(L)'
;MLRRCRMRFAPETFKTDKLIMPNDQMGRFNMDEAAAELSLDAEYVRALYKPLSYTFYLRGQRYPSEHARSTRPGALASSKDKMFPLHKKNPRLDKELLRVNRSQFSTE
;
A
#
# COMPACT_ATOMS: atom_id res chain seq x y z
N MET A 1 -12.31 10.35 43.09
CA MET A 1 -13.25 9.43 42.39
C MET A 1 -13.76 10.13 41.12
N LEU A 2 -13.17 9.85 39.96
CA LEU A 2 -13.59 10.43 38.68
C LEU A 2 -14.41 9.41 37.89
N ARG A 3 -15.70 9.70 37.68
CA ARG A 3 -16.63 8.89 36.91
C ARG A 3 -16.22 8.95 35.43
N ARG A 4 -15.70 7.84 34.89
CA ARG A 4 -15.51 7.69 33.44
C ARG A 4 -16.88 7.52 32.78
N CYS A 5 -17.28 8.50 31.96
CA CYS A 5 -18.37 8.33 31.00
C CYS A 5 -17.97 7.23 30.01
N ARG A 6 -18.54 6.04 30.18
CA ARG A 6 -18.54 5.00 29.13
C ARG A 6 -19.46 5.48 28.02
N MET A 7 -18.88 5.93 26.90
CA MET A 7 -19.61 6.04 25.63
C MET A 7 -20.09 4.63 25.28
N ARG A 8 -21.39 4.37 25.44
CA ARG A 8 -22.04 3.17 24.91
C ARG A 8 -22.21 3.39 23.42
N PHE A 9 -21.26 2.92 22.62
CA PHE A 9 -21.54 2.70 21.20
C PHE A 9 -22.54 1.56 21.12
N ALA A 10 -23.76 1.88 20.69
CA ALA A 10 -24.74 0.88 20.30
C ALA A 10 -24.19 0.11 19.09
N PRO A 11 -24.15 -1.23 19.11
CA PRO A 11 -23.86 -1.99 17.90
C PRO A 11 -25.12 -1.97 17.04
N GLU A 12 -25.17 -1.10 16.04
CA GLU A 12 -26.12 -1.30 14.95
C GLU A 12 -25.74 -2.60 14.24
N THR A 13 -26.68 -3.53 14.28
CA THR A 13 -26.56 -4.89 13.76
C THR A 13 -26.51 -4.89 12.24
N PHE A 14 -25.33 -4.67 11.67
CA PHE A 14 -25.04 -5.17 10.33
C PHE A 14 -24.72 -6.67 10.44
N LYS A 15 -25.75 -7.49 10.25
CA LYS A 15 -25.56 -8.90 9.91
C LYS A 15 -24.85 -8.96 8.56
N THR A 16 -23.56 -9.24 8.60
CA THR A 16 -22.87 -9.85 7.47
C THR A 16 -22.08 -10.99 8.05
N ASP A 17 -22.26 -12.18 7.49
CA ASP A 17 -21.51 -13.40 7.77
C ASP A 17 -20.04 -13.26 7.31
N LYS A 18 -19.39 -12.16 7.68
CA LYS A 18 -17.98 -11.91 7.41
C LYS A 18 -17.23 -12.76 8.41
N LEU A 19 -16.56 -13.79 7.89
CA LEU A 19 -15.49 -14.49 8.58
C LEU A 19 -14.60 -13.42 9.23
N ILE A 20 -14.71 -13.27 10.54
CA ILE A 20 -13.82 -12.43 11.33
C ILE A 20 -12.45 -13.09 11.16
N MET A 21 -11.63 -12.52 10.27
CA MET A 21 -10.28 -12.99 10.04
C MET A 21 -9.54 -12.91 11.39
N PRO A 22 -8.69 -13.89 11.72
CA PRO A 22 -8.18 -14.10 13.09
C PRO A 22 -7.41 -12.91 13.67
N ASN A 23 -7.01 -11.95 12.84
CA ASN A 23 -6.19 -10.80 13.23
C ASN A 23 -6.99 -9.53 13.51
N ASP A 24 -8.29 -9.46 13.23
CA ASP A 24 -9.09 -8.24 13.48
C ASP A 24 -10.29 -8.51 14.41
N GLN A 25 -10.00 -8.59 15.71
CA GLN A 25 -11.00 -8.79 16.76
C GLN A 25 -11.92 -7.57 16.98
N MET A 26 -11.56 -6.40 16.44
CA MET A 26 -12.34 -5.16 16.57
C MET A 26 -13.09 -4.80 15.28
N GLY A 27 -12.83 -5.48 14.16
CA GLY A 27 -13.48 -5.23 12.87
C GLY A 27 -13.13 -3.88 12.27
N ARG A 28 -11.85 -3.48 12.32
CA ARG A 28 -11.41 -2.24 11.67
C ARG A 28 -11.29 -2.47 10.17
N PHE A 29 -11.32 -1.38 9.41
CA PHE A 29 -11.11 -1.47 7.98
C PHE A 29 -9.62 -1.67 7.67
N ASN A 30 -9.33 -2.72 6.89
CA ASN A 30 -7.99 -3.04 6.42
C ASN A 30 -7.97 -3.15 4.88
N MET A 31 -6.98 -2.52 4.25
CA MET A 31 -6.87 -2.49 2.79
C MET A 31 -6.63 -3.87 2.18
N ASP A 32 -5.87 -4.71 2.88
CA ASP A 32 -5.56 -6.06 2.39
C ASP A 32 -6.79 -6.97 2.46
N GLU A 33 -7.62 -6.79 3.48
CA GLU A 33 -8.90 -7.52 3.62
C GLU A 33 -9.90 -7.05 2.57
N ALA A 34 -9.99 -5.74 2.33
CA ALA A 34 -10.81 -5.21 1.25
C ALA A 34 -10.36 -5.70 -0.13
N ALA A 35 -9.04 -5.81 -0.36
CA ALA A 35 -8.50 -6.38 -1.58
C ALA A 35 -8.89 -7.85 -1.74
N ALA A 36 -8.80 -8.64 -0.67
CA ALA A 36 -9.19 -10.04 -0.67
C ALA A 36 -10.71 -10.22 -0.92
N GLU A 37 -11.55 -9.42 -0.25
CA GLU A 37 -13.02 -9.46 -0.40
C GLU A 37 -13.44 -9.10 -1.84
N LEU A 38 -12.71 -8.20 -2.49
CA LEU A 38 -12.94 -7.79 -3.88
C LEU A 38 -12.18 -8.63 -4.91
N SER A 39 -11.43 -9.65 -4.50
CA SER A 39 -10.57 -10.45 -5.39
C SER A 39 -9.59 -9.61 -6.21
N LEU A 40 -9.05 -8.55 -5.61
CA LEU A 40 -8.06 -7.66 -6.20
C LEU A 40 -6.66 -7.97 -5.66
N ASP A 41 -5.63 -7.68 -6.47
CA ASP A 41 -4.25 -7.72 -6.00
C ASP A 41 -4.03 -6.66 -4.89
N ALA A 42 -3.59 -7.09 -3.72
CA ALA A 42 -3.31 -6.21 -2.59
C ALA A 42 -2.25 -5.15 -2.93
N GLU A 43 -1.24 -5.48 -3.75
CA GLU A 43 -0.23 -4.52 -4.18
C GLU A 43 -0.81 -3.44 -5.10
N TYR A 44 -1.76 -3.84 -5.95
CA TYR A 44 -2.50 -2.92 -6.81
C TYR A 44 -3.39 -1.99 -5.99
N VAL A 45 -4.16 -2.52 -5.03
CA VAL A 45 -5.00 -1.71 -4.14
C VAL A 45 -4.13 -0.72 -3.36
N ARG A 46 -3.01 -1.15 -2.77
CA ARG A 46 -2.07 -0.25 -2.09
C ARG A 46 -1.48 0.81 -3.04
N ALA A 47 -1.35 0.53 -4.33
CA ALA A 47 -0.87 1.49 -5.33
C ALA A 47 -1.90 2.59 -5.63
N LEU A 48 -3.20 2.28 -5.59
CA LEU A 48 -4.28 3.24 -5.86
C LEU A 48 -4.36 4.37 -4.83
N TYR A 49 -4.02 4.07 -3.57
CA TYR A 49 -4.11 5.03 -2.46
C TYR A 49 -2.80 5.79 -2.18
N LYS A 50 -1.83 5.74 -3.09
CA LYS A 50 -0.60 6.56 -3.03
C LYS A 50 -0.33 7.23 -4.38
N PRO A 51 0.46 8.31 -4.42
CA PRO A 51 0.83 8.93 -5.68
C PRO A 51 1.46 7.94 -6.67
N LEU A 52 0.97 7.95 -7.92
CA LEU A 52 1.38 7.00 -8.97
C LEU A 52 2.90 7.04 -9.23
N SER A 53 3.53 8.20 -9.06
CA SER A 53 4.97 8.40 -9.19
C SER A 53 5.81 7.72 -8.10
N TYR A 54 5.21 7.07 -7.10
CA TYR A 54 5.91 6.17 -6.19
C TYR A 54 5.92 4.73 -6.69
N THR A 55 4.83 4.25 -7.28
CA THR A 55 4.67 2.83 -7.65
C THR A 55 5.01 2.51 -9.10
N PHE A 56 4.66 3.38 -10.04
CA PHE A 56 4.80 3.17 -11.50
C PHE A 56 5.93 3.99 -12.10
N TYR A 57 6.52 3.61 -13.23
CA TYR A 57 7.64 4.32 -13.86
C TYR A 57 7.21 5.61 -14.61
N LEU A 58 6.45 6.45 -13.91
CA LEU A 58 5.98 7.76 -14.36
C LEU A 58 6.88 8.89 -13.83
N ARG A 59 6.93 9.99 -14.58
CA ARG A 59 7.58 11.22 -14.13
C ARG A 59 6.79 11.85 -12.99
N GLY A 60 7.49 12.26 -11.93
CA GLY A 60 6.90 12.98 -10.81
C GLY A 60 8.00 13.59 -9.94
N GLN A 61 7.71 14.74 -9.36
CA GLN A 61 8.65 15.43 -8.47
C GLN A 61 8.86 14.62 -7.19
N ARG A 62 10.09 14.63 -6.67
CA ARG A 62 10.48 13.99 -5.42
C ARG A 62 11.31 14.94 -4.59
N TYR A 63 11.19 14.85 -3.27
CA TYR A 63 11.97 15.69 -2.39
C TYR A 63 13.45 15.28 -2.40
N PRO A 64 14.41 16.23 -2.33
CA PRO A 64 15.83 15.90 -2.23
C PRO A 64 16.17 15.01 -1.01
N SER A 65 15.45 15.18 0.10
CA SER A 65 15.62 14.39 1.33
C SER A 65 15.26 12.91 1.19
N GLU A 66 14.44 12.54 0.18
CA GLU A 66 14.15 11.14 -0.11
C GLU A 66 15.29 10.42 -0.84
N HIS A 67 16.23 11.18 -1.41
CA HIS A 67 17.33 10.59 -2.16
C HIS A 67 18.33 9.95 -1.20
N ALA A 68 18.93 8.86 -1.67
CA ALA A 68 19.98 8.17 -0.93
C ALA A 68 21.17 9.11 -0.69
N ARG A 69 21.86 8.93 0.45
CA ARG A 69 23.09 9.65 0.76
C ARG A 69 24.23 8.65 0.95
N SER A 70 25.41 9.01 0.46
CA SER A 70 26.63 8.24 0.69
C SER A 70 27.01 8.19 2.17
N THR A 71 27.83 7.21 2.53
CA THR A 71 28.43 7.11 3.87
C THR A 71 29.22 8.37 4.21
N ARG A 72 29.20 8.77 5.48
CA ARG A 72 30.08 9.83 6.02
C ARG A 72 30.82 9.28 7.24
N PRO A 73 32.00 9.81 7.60
CA PRO A 73 32.62 9.47 8.88
C PRO A 73 31.63 9.70 10.03
N GLY A 74 31.36 8.67 10.83
CA GLY A 74 30.38 8.71 11.92
C GLY A 74 28.91 8.54 11.52
N ALA A 75 28.59 8.30 10.23
CA ALA A 75 27.22 8.06 9.79
C ALA A 75 27.12 6.99 8.68
N LEU A 76 26.21 6.04 8.88
CA LEU A 76 25.91 5.01 7.89
C LEU A 76 25.25 5.61 6.63
N ALA A 77 25.45 4.93 5.50
CA ALA A 77 24.77 5.25 4.25
C ALA A 77 23.26 5.15 4.42
N SER A 78 22.53 6.04 3.76
CA SER A 78 21.08 5.93 3.65
C SER A 78 20.71 5.47 2.24
N SER A 79 19.71 4.59 2.16
CA SER A 79 19.12 4.16 0.90
C SER A 79 17.63 4.44 0.94
N LYS A 80 17.09 4.98 -0.15
CA LYS A 80 15.65 5.25 -0.30
C LYS A 80 14.83 4.00 -0.02
N ASP A 81 15.31 2.86 -0.50
CA ASP A 81 14.64 1.57 -0.35
C ASP A 81 14.54 1.06 1.08
N LYS A 82 15.46 1.49 1.95
CA LYS A 82 15.45 1.17 3.38
C LYS A 82 14.62 2.17 4.17
N MET A 83 14.68 3.44 3.80
CA MET A 83 13.93 4.52 4.45
C MET A 83 12.43 4.47 4.11
N PHE A 84 12.11 4.10 2.87
CA PHE A 84 10.77 4.14 2.29
C PHE A 84 10.43 2.85 1.55
N PRO A 85 10.35 1.70 2.24
CA PRO A 85 10.14 0.40 1.59
C PRO A 85 8.81 0.31 0.84
N LEU A 86 7.76 0.99 1.33
CA LEU A 86 6.42 1.01 0.71
C LEU A 86 6.35 1.89 -0.54
N HIS A 87 7.33 2.77 -0.77
CA HIS A 87 7.41 3.66 -1.94
C HIS A 87 8.31 3.12 -3.05
N LYS A 88 8.68 1.84 -2.98
CA LYS A 88 9.38 1.15 -4.06
C LYS A 88 8.48 1.05 -5.30
N LYS A 89 9.14 1.08 -6.46
CA LYS A 89 8.51 0.83 -7.75
C LYS A 89 8.15 -0.64 -7.85
N ASN A 90 7.01 -0.94 -8.47
CA ASN A 90 6.61 -2.30 -8.76
C ASN A 90 6.66 -2.55 -10.28
N PRO A 91 7.73 -3.19 -10.80
CA PRO A 91 7.86 -3.43 -12.23
C PRO A 91 6.84 -4.42 -12.79
N ARG A 92 6.31 -5.32 -11.94
CA ARG A 92 5.25 -6.26 -12.34
C ARG A 92 3.98 -5.50 -12.66
N LEU A 93 3.47 -4.70 -11.73
CA LEU A 93 2.28 -3.88 -11.92
C LEU A 93 2.44 -2.86 -13.05
N ASP A 94 3.63 -2.23 -13.18
CA ASP A 94 3.89 -1.30 -14.28
C ASP A 94 3.80 -1.98 -15.65
N LYS A 95 4.35 -3.19 -15.77
CA LYS A 95 4.28 -3.97 -17.01
C LYS A 95 2.86 -4.45 -17.31
N GLU A 96 2.13 -4.91 -16.29
CA GLU A 96 0.77 -5.43 -16.44
C GLU A 96 -0.24 -4.35 -16.80
N LEU A 97 -0.09 -3.12 -16.27
CA LEU A 97 -1.11 -2.07 -16.39
C LEU A 97 -0.76 -0.99 -17.43
N LEU A 98 0.52 -0.60 -17.54
CA LEU A 98 0.92 0.56 -18.34
C LEU A 98 1.68 0.19 -19.61
N ARG A 99 2.27 -1.00 -19.68
CA ARG A 99 3.08 -1.42 -20.83
C ARG A 99 2.32 -2.38 -21.72
N VAL A 100 2.62 -2.25 -23.00
CA VAL A 100 2.10 -3.12 -24.04
C VAL A 100 2.90 -4.44 -24.05
N ASN A 101 2.21 -5.58 -24.06
CA ASN A 101 2.85 -6.89 -24.18
C ASN A 101 3.10 -7.23 -25.65
N ARG A 102 4.38 -7.29 -26.07
CA ARG A 102 4.77 -7.54 -27.47
C ARG A 102 4.13 -8.78 -28.09
N SER A 103 3.91 -9.85 -27.31
CA SER A 103 3.29 -11.10 -27.81
C SER A 103 1.89 -10.91 -28.38
N GLN A 104 1.14 -9.89 -27.91
CA GLN A 104 -0.20 -9.58 -28.41
C GLN A 104 -0.20 -8.85 -29.76
N PHE A 105 0.96 -8.31 -30.16
CA PHE A 105 1.14 -7.51 -31.38
C PHE A 105 2.09 -8.18 -32.38
N SER A 106 2.64 -9.34 -32.03
CA SER A 106 3.50 -10.10 -32.92
C SER A 106 2.66 -10.65 -34.06
N THR A 107 3.03 -10.30 -35.29
CA THR A 107 2.39 -10.79 -36.52
C THR A 107 3.31 -11.73 -37.31
N GLU A 108 4.45 -12.11 -36.73
CA GLU A 108 5.35 -13.17 -37.22
C GLU A 108 4.68 -14.55 -37.13
#